data_AF-A0A7U9MSB6-F1
#
_entry.id   AF-A0A7U9MSB6-F1
#
_cell.length_a   1.000
_cell.length_b   1.000
_cell.length_c   1.000
_cell.angle_alpha   90.00
_cell.angle_beta   90.00
_cell.angle_gamma   90.00
#
_symmetry.space_group_name_H-M   'P 1'
#
loop_
_entity.id
_entity.type
_entity.pdbx_description
1 polymer ?
#
loop_
_entity_poly.entity_id
_entity_poly.type
_entity_poly.pdbx_seq_one_letter_code
_entity_poly.pdbx_strand_id
1 'polypeptide(L)' 'MKKDQQFIRQAMIKGILPIGLAFRKEDSTQYDYYISSKLFYEYTGYVYNEA' A
#
# COMPACT_ATOMS: atom_id res chain seq x y z
N MET A 1 -14.62 -9.42 5.21
CA MET A 1 -14.11 -8.23 4.50
C MET A 1 -13.38 -8.68 3.24
N LYS A 2 -14.06 -8.71 2.08
CA LYS A 2 -13.52 -9.20 0.79
C LYS A 2 -12.89 -8.06 -0.01
N LYS A 3 -11.92 -7.35 0.58
CA LYS A 3 -11.14 -6.34 -0.15
C LYS A 3 -10.02 -7.07 -0.86
N ASP A 4 -9.99 -6.99 -2.18
CA ASP A 4 -8.99 -7.63 -3.01
C ASP A 4 -7.70 -6.78 -3.08
N GLN A 5 -6.69 -7.30 -3.77
CA GLN A 5 -5.43 -6.57 -3.98
C GLN A 5 -5.64 -5.25 -4.72
N GLN A 6 -6.66 -5.15 -5.58
CA GLN A 6 -6.95 -3.96 -6.35
C GLN A 6 -7.46 -2.82 -5.47
N PHE A 7 -8.27 -3.13 -4.45
CA PHE A 7 -8.69 -2.16 -3.44
C PHE A 7 -7.47 -1.51 -2.75
N ILE A 8 -6.49 -2.31 -2.30
CA ILE A 8 -5.29 -1.79 -1.62
C ILE A 8 -4.51 -0.86 -2.54
N ARG A 9 -4.26 -1.29 -3.79
CA ARG A 9 -3.54 -0.48 -4.79
C ARG A 9 -4.24 0.87 -5.04
N GLN A 10 -5.54 0.85 -5.29
CA GLN A 10 -6.31 2.07 -5.57
C GLN A 10 -6.40 3.00 -4.35
N ALA A 11 -6.52 2.45 -3.14
CA ALA A 11 -6.52 3.24 -1.92
C ALA A 11 -5.18 3.92 -1.66
N MET A 12 -4.06 3.25 -1.96
CA MET A 12 -2.72 3.85 -1.85
C MET A 12 -2.50 4.95 -2.90
N ILE A 13 -2.91 4.74 -4.16
CA ILE A 13 -2.82 5.76 -5.23
C ILE A 13 -3.62 7.03 -4.84
N LYS A 14 -4.80 6.85 -4.23
CA LYS A 14 -5.66 7.97 -3.79
C LYS A 14 -5.22 8.61 -2.47
N GLY A 15 -4.16 8.12 -1.82
CA GLY A 15 -3.73 8.60 -0.50
C GLY A 15 -4.69 8.26 0.65
N ILE A 16 -5.66 7.36 0.44
CA ILE A 16 -6.63 6.93 1.46
C ILE A 16 -5.97 5.98 2.47
N LEU A 17 -5.02 5.17 2.00
CA LEU A 17 -4.30 4.20 2.82
C LEU A 17 -2.85 4.67 3.00
N PRO A 18 -2.53 5.42 4.08
CA PRO A 18 -1.24 6.06 4.30
C PRO A 18 -0.18 5.10 4.89
N ILE A 19 -0.11 3.87 4.37
CA ILE A 19 0.79 2.82 4.86
C ILE A 19 2.13 2.75 4.10
N GLY A 20 2.34 3.67 3.16
CA GLY A 20 3.51 3.67 2.29
C GLY A 20 3.35 4.61 1.10
N LEU A 21 3.97 4.23 -0.02
CA LEU A 21 4.05 5.03 -1.23
C LEU A 21 3.53 4.22 -2.43
N ALA A 22 2.66 4.84 -3.23
CA ALA A 22 2.39 4.43 -4.60
C ALA A 22 3.07 5.43 -5.53
N PHE A 23 3.97 4.96 -6.38
CA PHE A 23 4.76 5.79 -7.27
C PHE A 23 4.52 5.38 -8.73
N ARG A 24 4.36 6.37 -9.61
CA ARG A 24 4.28 6.15 -11.06
C ARG A 24 5.26 7.08 -11.75
N LYS A 25 6.14 6.50 -12.55
CA LYS A 25 7.04 7.25 -13.44
C LYS A 25 6.22 7.98 -14.52
N GLU A 26 6.67 9.15 -14.97
CA GLU A 26 5.91 10.01 -15.91
C GLU A 26 5.44 9.25 -17.16
N ASP A 27 6.30 8.38 -17.72
CA ASP A 27 6.01 7.63 -18.95
C ASP A 27 5.55 6.19 -18.72
N SER A 28 5.11 5.83 -17.51
CA SER A 28 4.68 4.47 -17.16
C SER A 28 3.17 4.38 -16.92
N THR A 29 2.56 3.27 -17.38
CA THR A 29 1.19 2.89 -17.00
C THR A 29 1.15 2.06 -15.71
N GLN A 30 2.30 1.54 -15.28
CA GLN A 30 2.44 0.72 -14.07
C GLN A 30 2.87 1.57 -12.88
N TYR A 31 2.36 1.18 -11.71
CA TYR A 31 2.73 1.74 -10.42
C TYR A 31 3.66 0.80 -9.68
N ASP A 32 4.69 1.38 -9.07
CA ASP A 32 5.53 0.74 -8.06
C ASP A 32 4.94 1.03 -6.67
N TYR A 33 5.02 0.05 -5.78
CA TYR A 33 4.47 0.16 -4.43
C TYR A 33 5.54 -0.17 -3.40
N TYR A 34 5.62 0.67 -2.38
CA TYR A 34 6.41 0.43 -1.18
C TYR A 34 5.49 0.52 0.03
N ILE A 35 5.46 -0.51 0.88
CA ILE A 35 4.75 -0.51 2.16
C ILE A 35 5.79 -0.40 3.26
N SER A 36 5.66 0.63 4.10
CA SER A 36 6.54 0.78 5.27
C SER A 36 6.03 -0.12 6.39
N SER A 37 6.86 -1.03 6.90
CA SER A 37 6.49 -1.90 8.02
C SER A 37 6.04 -1.10 9.25
N LYS A 38 6.67 0.07 9.49
CA LYS A 38 6.28 0.98 10.58
C LYS A 38 4.89 1.58 10.37
N LEU A 39 4.65 2.23 9.22
CA LEU A 39 3.35 2.87 8.94
C LEU A 39 2.22 1.84 8.89
N PHE A 40 2.50 0.67 8.33
CA PHE A 40 1.56 -0.43 8.29
C PHE A 40 1.19 -0.92 9.70
N TYR A 41 2.17 -1.10 10.59
CA TYR A 41 1.93 -1.45 11.99
C TYR A 41 1.15 -0.35 12.71
N GLU A 42 1.52 0.92 12.57
CA GLU A 42 0.82 2.04 13.21
C GLU A 42 -0.64 2.15 12.74
N TYR A 43 -0.91 1.86 11.46
CA TYR A 43 -2.26 1.93 10.88
C TYR A 43 -3.15 0.72 11.23
N THR A 44 -2.57 -0.49 11.30
CA THR A 44 -3.34 -1.74 11.43
C THR A 44 -3.19 -2.45 12.78
N GLY A 45 -2.14 -2.16 13.53
CA GLY A 45 -1.69 -2.93 14.69
C GLY A 45 -1.08 -4.30 14.34
N TYR A 46 -0.95 -4.64 13.05
CA TYR A 46 -0.45 -5.95 12.62
C TYR A 46 1.05 -5.89 12.30
N VAL A 47 1.78 -6.88 12.81
CA VAL A 47 3.18 -7.12 12.45
C VAL A 47 3.21 -8.31 11.50
N TYR A 48 3.69 -8.08 10.28
CA TYR A 48 3.93 -9.16 9.33
C TYR A 48 5.20 -9.91 9.75
N ASN A 49 5.03 -11.14 10.21
CA ASN A 49 6.14 -12.08 10.39
C ASN A 49 6.15 -12.99 9.16
N GLU A 50 7.22 -12.93 8.35
CA GLU A 50 7.46 -13.98 7.36
C GLU A 50 7.59 -15.30 8.12
N ALA A 51 6.70 -16.24 7.81
CA ALA A 51 6.73 -17.60 8.34
C ALA A 51 7.78 -18.44 7.61
#